data_AF-A0A662HZP7-F1
#
_entry.id   AF-A0A662HZP7-F1
#
_cell.length_a   1.000
_cell.length_b   1.000
_cell.length_c   1.000
_cell.angle_alpha   90.00
_cell.angle_beta   90.00
_cell.angle_gamma   90.00
#
_symmetry.space_group_name_H-M   'P 1'
#
loop_
_entity.id
_entity.type
_entity.pdbx_description
1 polymer ?
#
loop_
_entity_poly.entity_id
_entity_poly.type
_entity_poly.pdbx_seq_one_letter_code
_entity_poly.pdbx_strand_id
1 'polypeptide(L)'
;MPTRVAVLGLDGLCWPYLNKLLEHGAMPFTKALLQKSLKTELYSYPPSTMPAWTSIMTGVNPGKHGVFGFYALDPRRGVKRMYSANDLGHPRVHEMLAMQRVPSIAINPVPPHPLIPMKNLHVLVHHFLAPKAAYYPRSLSKYLRALEEIPLITPQDPDMAFKHYVLKVQVIKGLVEELMARLEDWRLFWLMLEVPDHL
;
A
#
# COMPACT_ATOMS: atom_id res chain seq x y z
N MET A 1 18.05 -0.74 20.74
CA MET A 1 17.83 -1.08 19.31
C MET A 1 17.26 0.14 18.60
N PRO A 2 17.60 0.38 17.32
CA PRO A 2 17.07 1.53 16.61
C PRO A 2 15.55 1.37 16.38
N THR A 3 14.76 2.44 16.52
CA THR A 3 13.27 2.45 16.50
C THR A 3 12.65 1.95 15.19
N ARG A 4 11.98 0.80 15.17
CA ARG A 4 11.30 0.30 13.96
C ARG A 4 9.87 0.87 13.85
N VAL A 5 9.42 1.19 12.63
CA VAL A 5 8.06 1.67 12.36
C VAL A 5 7.38 0.76 11.33
N ALA A 6 6.16 0.32 11.63
CA ALA A 6 5.31 -0.40 10.70
C ALA A 6 4.06 0.43 10.38
N VAL A 7 3.68 0.49 9.10
CA VAL A 7 2.48 1.15 8.60
C VAL A 7 1.63 0.09 7.90
N LEU A 8 0.41 -0.11 8.41
CA LEU A 8 -0.61 -0.93 7.80
C LEU A 8 -1.71 -0.01 7.26
N GLY A 9 -1.88 -0.03 5.94
CA GLY A 9 -2.94 0.64 5.23
C GLY A 9 -4.06 -0.31 4.86
N LEU A 10 -5.29 0.07 5.16
CA LEU A 10 -6.52 -0.65 4.82
C LEU A 10 -7.38 0.29 3.96
N ASP A 11 -7.36 0.09 2.65
CA ASP A 11 -8.03 0.97 1.70
C ASP A 11 -9.56 0.89 1.85
N GLY A 12 -10.24 2.04 1.83
CA GLY A 12 -11.69 2.11 2.04
C GLY A 12 -12.18 1.92 3.49
N LEU A 13 -11.29 1.64 4.47
CA LEU A 13 -11.72 1.42 5.86
C LEU A 13 -11.96 2.74 6.61
N CYS A 14 -13.22 3.16 6.74
CA CYS A 14 -13.60 4.31 7.53
C CYS A 14 -13.89 3.97 9.01
N TRP A 15 -13.82 4.98 9.90
CA TRP A 15 -14.09 4.83 11.34
C TRP A 15 -15.47 4.22 11.67
N PRO A 16 -16.59 4.65 11.04
CA PRO A 16 -17.88 4.03 11.31
C PRO A 16 -17.92 2.54 11.00
N TYR A 17 -17.28 2.10 9.91
CA TYR A 17 -17.24 0.69 9.54
C TYR A 17 -16.34 -0.10 10.50
N LEU A 18 -15.15 0.42 10.82
CA LEU A 18 -14.26 -0.18 11.80
C LEU A 18 -14.93 -0.34 13.17
N ASN A 19 -15.62 0.69 13.66
CA ASN A 19 -16.30 0.64 14.96
C ASN A 19 -17.35 -0.47 15.01
N LYS A 20 -18.15 -0.66 13.94
CA LYS A 20 -19.10 -1.77 13.84
C LYS A 20 -18.40 -3.12 13.97
N LEU A 21 -17.27 -3.33 13.28
CA LEU A 21 -16.48 -4.57 13.39
C LEU A 21 -15.95 -4.82 14.82
N LEU A 22 -15.51 -3.75 15.50
CA LEU A 22 -15.01 -3.82 16.88
C LEU A 22 -16.11 -4.11 17.91
N GLU A 23 -17.32 -3.60 17.67
CA GLU A 23 -18.51 -3.84 18.49
C GLU A 23 -19.01 -5.28 18.35
N HIS A 24 -19.00 -5.82 17.13
CA HIS A 24 -19.38 -7.21 16.84
C HIS A 24 -18.31 -8.25 17.27
N GLY A 25 -17.18 -7.80 17.80
CA GLY A 25 -16.11 -8.69 18.26
C GLY A 25 -15.28 -9.34 17.15
N ALA A 26 -15.38 -8.88 15.91
CA ALA A 26 -14.68 -9.45 14.76
C ALA A 26 -13.16 -9.18 14.77
N MET A 27 -12.71 -8.14 15.49
CA MET A 27 -11.30 -7.72 15.52
C MET A 27 -10.80 -7.50 16.97
N PRO A 28 -10.75 -8.54 17.82
CA PRO A 28 -10.45 -8.38 19.24
C PRO A 28 -9.03 -7.83 19.51
N PHE A 29 -8.04 -8.25 18.70
CA PHE A 29 -6.66 -7.76 18.81
C PHE A 29 -6.55 -6.29 18.43
N THR A 30 -7.22 -5.87 17.35
CA THR A 30 -7.27 -4.46 16.93
C THR A 30 -7.99 -3.60 17.97
N LYS A 31 -9.07 -4.11 18.58
CA LYS A 31 -9.78 -3.43 19.67
C LYS A 31 -8.85 -3.16 20.86
N ALA A 32 -8.10 -4.18 21.29
CA ALA A 32 -7.14 -4.05 22.39
C ALA A 32 -5.99 -3.09 22.06
N LEU A 33 -5.50 -3.11 20.80
CA LEU A 33 -4.47 -2.18 20.34
C LEU A 33 -4.99 -0.73 20.38
N LEU A 34 -6.17 -0.48 19.83
CA LEU A 34 -6.78 0.85 19.75
C LEU A 34 -7.07 1.47 21.12
N GLN A 35 -7.31 0.67 22.18
CA GLN A 35 -7.47 1.18 23.54
C GLN A 35 -6.22 1.87 24.09
N LYS A 36 -5.04 1.57 23.53
CA LYS A 36 -3.74 2.10 23.95
C LYS A 36 -3.11 3.02 22.91
N SER A 37 -3.87 3.43 21.88
CA SER A 37 -3.38 4.21 20.74
C SER A 37 -4.03 5.58 20.66
N LEU A 38 -3.31 6.55 20.08
CA LEU A 38 -3.91 7.79 19.62
C LEU A 38 -4.84 7.50 18.45
N LYS A 39 -6.03 8.11 18.47
CA LYS A 39 -7.03 8.01 17.41
C LYS A 39 -7.30 9.40 16.87
N THR A 40 -7.33 9.53 15.56
CA THR A 40 -7.64 10.80 14.90
C THR A 40 -8.32 10.54 13.57
N GLU A 41 -9.13 11.50 13.14
CA GLU A 41 -9.70 11.51 11.80
C GLU A 41 -8.81 12.36 10.90
N LEU A 42 -8.43 11.79 9.76
CA LEU A 42 -7.61 12.49 8.77
C LEU A 42 -8.53 13.10 7.72
N TYR A 43 -8.27 14.36 7.36
CA TYR A 43 -8.93 15.00 6.24
C TYR A 43 -8.23 14.62 4.93
N SER A 44 -9.01 14.15 3.96
CA SER A 44 -8.52 13.79 2.62
C SER A 44 -9.35 14.50 1.56
N TYR A 45 -8.68 15.31 0.73
CA TYR A 45 -9.31 15.99 -0.39
C TYR A 45 -8.37 16.03 -1.60
N PRO A 46 -8.74 15.43 -2.76
CA PRO A 46 -9.98 14.69 -2.98
C PRO A 46 -9.96 13.31 -2.29
N PRO A 47 -11.11 12.81 -1.79
CA PRO A 47 -11.21 11.54 -1.07
C PRO A 47 -11.20 10.34 -2.04
N SER A 48 -10.07 10.13 -2.71
CA SER A 48 -9.86 9.04 -3.67
C SER A 48 -8.54 8.33 -3.36
N THR A 49 -8.50 7.00 -3.53
CA THR A 49 -7.34 6.13 -3.25
C THR A 49 -6.03 6.72 -3.75
N MET A 50 -5.94 7.03 -5.05
CA MET A 50 -4.67 7.46 -5.66
C MET A 50 -4.11 8.76 -5.05
N PRO A 51 -4.86 9.89 -4.99
CA PRO A 51 -4.38 11.11 -4.34
C PRO A 51 -4.20 10.95 -2.83
N ALA A 52 -5.09 10.27 -2.12
CA ALA A 52 -5.02 10.09 -0.67
C ALA A 52 -3.76 9.31 -0.26
N TRP A 53 -3.53 8.13 -0.84
CA TRP A 53 -2.33 7.34 -0.54
C TRP A 53 -1.05 8.06 -0.97
N THR A 54 -1.08 8.81 -2.07
CA THR A 54 0.06 9.64 -2.47
C THR A 54 0.36 10.70 -1.41
N SER A 55 -0.66 11.36 -0.86
CA SER A 55 -0.48 12.33 0.24
C SER A 55 0.11 11.66 1.48
N ILE A 56 -0.41 10.50 1.91
CA ILE A 56 0.10 9.78 3.08
C ILE A 56 1.57 9.39 2.87
N MET A 57 1.92 8.91 1.67
CA MET A 57 3.28 8.45 1.39
C MET A 57 4.29 9.58 1.20
N THR A 58 3.88 10.74 0.66
CA THR A 58 4.78 11.87 0.39
C THR A 58 4.82 12.90 1.53
N GLY A 59 3.85 12.87 2.44
CA GLY A 59 3.73 13.82 3.54
C GLY A 59 3.29 15.23 3.11
N VAL A 60 2.82 15.39 1.87
CA VAL A 60 2.36 16.67 1.32
C VAL A 60 0.97 16.51 0.69
N ASN A 61 0.26 17.62 0.43
CA ASN A 61 -1.08 17.59 -0.16
C ASN A 61 -1.04 17.45 -1.70
N PRO A 62 -2.20 17.22 -2.37
CA PRO A 62 -2.29 17.07 -3.82
C PRO A 62 -1.70 18.20 -4.64
N GLY A 63 -1.82 19.45 -4.18
CA GLY A 63 -1.20 20.60 -4.84
C GLY A 63 0.33 20.56 -4.85
N LYS A 64 0.96 19.83 -3.92
CA LYS A 64 2.42 19.68 -3.84
C LYS A 64 2.92 18.41 -4.54
N HIS A 65 2.26 17.27 -4.37
CA HIS A 65 2.71 16.03 -5.02
C HIS A 65 2.18 15.85 -6.44
N GLY A 66 1.18 16.61 -6.88
CA GLY A 66 0.73 16.68 -8.27
C GLY A 66 -0.25 15.59 -8.73
N VAL A 67 -0.79 14.78 -7.81
CA VAL A 67 -1.73 13.70 -8.13
C VAL A 67 -3.12 14.09 -7.64
N PHE A 68 -4.08 14.23 -8.56
CA PHE A 68 -5.43 14.73 -8.27
C PHE A 68 -6.54 13.69 -8.47
N GLY A 69 -6.20 12.48 -8.91
CA GLY A 69 -7.13 11.40 -9.19
C GLY A 69 -6.38 10.20 -9.75
N PHE A 70 -7.09 9.24 -10.36
CA PHE A 70 -6.45 8.09 -11.00
C PHE A 70 -5.82 8.42 -12.35
N TYR A 71 -6.42 9.33 -13.11
CA TYR A 71 -6.02 9.65 -14.48
C TYR A 71 -5.64 11.11 -14.64
N ALA A 72 -4.54 11.35 -15.35
CA ALA A 72 -4.19 12.63 -15.93
C ALA A 72 -4.63 12.66 -17.41
N LEU A 73 -4.94 13.85 -17.92
CA LEU A 73 -5.06 14.06 -19.36
C LEU A 73 -3.66 14.28 -19.94
N ASP A 74 -3.27 13.50 -20.95
CA ASP A 74 -2.08 13.79 -21.74
C ASP A 74 -2.43 14.88 -22.77
N PRO A 75 -1.97 16.13 -22.60
CA PRO A 75 -2.35 17.23 -23.49
C PRO A 75 -1.76 17.08 -24.90
N ARG A 76 -0.69 16.28 -25.06
CA ARG A 76 -0.04 16.07 -26.37
C ARG A 76 -0.80 15.05 -27.20
N ARG A 77 -1.39 14.05 -26.53
CA ARG A 77 -2.06 12.92 -27.19
C ARG A 77 -3.58 12.98 -27.10
N GLY A 78 -4.13 13.83 -26.23
CA GLY A 78 -5.56 13.94 -25.97
C GLY A 78 -6.16 12.70 -25.29
N VAL A 79 -5.33 11.84 -24.68
CA VAL A 79 -5.77 10.58 -24.06
C VAL A 79 -5.59 10.62 -22.55
N LYS A 80 -6.42 9.84 -21.85
CA LYS A 80 -6.27 9.61 -20.40
C LYS A 80 -5.10 8.66 -20.16
N ARG A 81 -4.23 8.99 -19.20
CA ARG A 81 -3.16 8.13 -18.70
C ARG A 81 -3.27 8.05 -17.18
N MET A 82 -3.01 6.88 -16.60
CA MET A 82 -2.96 6.74 -15.15
C MET A 82 -1.77 7.53 -14.57
N TYR A 83 -1.97 8.17 -13.41
CA TYR A 83 -0.86 8.76 -12.66
C TYR A 83 0.15 7.69 -12.25
N SER A 84 1.42 8.07 -12.22
CA SER A 84 2.56 7.20 -11.99
C SER A 84 3.54 7.85 -11.01
N ALA A 85 4.51 7.09 -10.52
CA ALA A 85 5.58 7.61 -9.67
C ALA A 85 6.41 8.71 -10.38
N ASN A 86 6.43 8.73 -11.72
CA ASN A 86 7.09 9.78 -12.50
C ASN A 86 6.36 11.13 -12.44
N ASP A 87 5.09 11.13 -12.03
CA ASP A 87 4.28 12.35 -11.92
C ASP A 87 4.42 13.03 -10.55
N LEU A 88 5.10 12.37 -9.60
CA LEU A 88 5.23 12.87 -8.24
C LEU A 88 6.19 14.05 -8.18
N GLY A 89 5.69 15.17 -7.65
CA GLY A 89 6.54 16.33 -7.32
C GLY A 89 7.41 16.14 -6.07
N HIS A 90 7.18 15.07 -5.29
CA HIS A 90 7.86 14.80 -4.02
C HIS A 90 8.10 13.29 -3.85
N PRO A 91 9.25 12.86 -3.28
CA PRO A 91 9.52 11.46 -3.01
C PRO A 91 8.59 10.90 -1.93
N ARG A 92 8.32 9.61 -2.01
CA ARG A 92 7.58 8.85 -0.99
C ARG A 92 8.49 8.52 0.18
N VAL A 93 7.93 8.19 1.34
CA VAL A 93 8.69 7.98 2.57
C VAL A 93 9.76 6.89 2.44
N HIS A 94 9.48 5.77 1.78
CA HIS A 94 10.47 4.72 1.55
C HIS A 94 11.60 5.17 0.61
N GLU A 95 11.31 6.08 -0.32
CA GLU A 95 12.29 6.69 -1.23
C GLU A 95 13.17 7.68 -0.47
N MET A 96 12.58 8.55 0.36
CA MET A 96 13.31 9.46 1.24
C MET A 96 14.27 8.72 2.16
N LEU A 97 13.80 7.61 2.76
CA LEU A 97 14.64 6.74 3.60
C LEU A 97 15.78 6.11 2.80
N ALA A 98 15.50 5.60 1.59
CA ALA A 98 16.53 5.02 0.73
C ALA A 98 17.59 6.05 0.29
N MET A 99 17.21 7.30 0.01
CA MET A 99 18.13 8.43 -0.25
C MET A 99 19.06 8.68 0.94
N GLN A 100 18.58 8.44 2.16
CA GLN A 100 19.35 8.52 3.41
C GLN A 100 20.04 7.20 3.79
N ARG A 101 20.03 6.19 2.90
CA ARG A 101 20.57 4.83 3.12
C ARG A 101 19.92 4.07 4.27
N VAL A 102 18.70 4.45 4.64
CA VAL A 102 17.92 3.82 5.71
C VAL A 102 17.10 2.67 5.12
N PRO A 103 17.29 1.41 5.58
CA PRO A 103 16.59 0.27 5.00
C PRO A 103 15.08 0.30 5.21
N SER A 104 14.32 -0.01 4.16
CA SER A 104 12.86 -0.08 4.22
C SER A 104 12.28 -1.18 3.34
N ILE A 105 11.11 -1.67 3.75
CA ILE A 105 10.29 -2.63 3.00
C ILE A 105 8.96 -1.94 2.69
N ALA A 106 8.54 -1.92 1.42
CA ALA A 106 7.27 -1.37 1.00
C ALA A 106 6.50 -2.32 0.09
N ILE A 107 5.30 -2.70 0.50
CA ILE A 107 4.38 -3.56 -0.24
C ILE A 107 3.22 -2.68 -0.71
N ASN A 108 2.97 -2.68 -2.02
CA ASN A 108 1.95 -1.89 -2.71
C ASN A 108 2.05 -0.38 -2.45
N PRO A 109 3.22 0.26 -2.67
CA PRO A 109 3.31 1.72 -2.63
C PRO A 109 2.45 2.35 -3.73
N VAL A 110 1.93 3.56 -3.48
CA VAL A 110 1.08 4.31 -4.42
C VAL A 110 1.77 5.63 -4.80
N PRO A 111 1.82 6.01 -6.09
CA PRO A 111 1.48 5.20 -7.26
C PRO A 111 2.43 4.00 -7.45
N PRO A 112 1.95 2.86 -7.97
CA PRO A 112 2.71 1.60 -7.93
C PRO A 112 3.81 1.46 -8.98
N HIS A 113 3.86 2.35 -9.97
CA HIS A 113 4.79 2.24 -11.10
C HIS A 113 5.30 3.60 -11.57
N PRO A 114 6.56 3.72 -12.05
CA PRO A 114 7.61 2.71 -11.94
C PRO A 114 8.11 2.54 -10.51
N LEU A 115 8.80 1.43 -10.26
CA LEU A 115 9.64 1.32 -9.07
C LEU A 115 10.89 2.18 -9.31
N ILE A 116 11.27 2.98 -8.31
CA ILE A 116 12.51 3.78 -8.35
C ILE A 116 13.58 2.99 -7.58
N PRO A 117 14.50 2.27 -8.26
CA PRO A 117 15.44 1.38 -7.61
C PRO A 117 16.51 2.15 -6.81
N MET A 118 16.68 1.82 -5.54
CA MET A 118 17.70 2.44 -4.66
C MET A 118 18.36 1.42 -3.75
N LYS A 119 19.55 1.70 -3.20
CA LYS A 119 20.18 0.80 -2.22
C LYS A 119 19.32 0.71 -0.96
N ASN A 120 19.34 -0.45 -0.30
CA ASN A 120 18.64 -0.74 0.96
C ASN A 120 17.09 -0.67 0.87
N LEU A 121 16.54 -0.61 -0.33
CA LEU A 121 15.09 -0.55 -0.56
C LEU A 121 14.57 -1.90 -1.03
N HIS A 122 13.53 -2.42 -0.38
CA HIS A 122 12.80 -3.62 -0.77
C HIS A 122 11.36 -3.23 -1.09
N VAL A 123 10.94 -3.40 -2.35
CA VAL A 123 9.59 -3.05 -2.81
C VAL A 123 8.97 -4.24 -3.52
N LEU A 124 7.71 -4.52 -3.19
CA LEU A 124 6.85 -5.47 -3.88
C LEU A 124 5.56 -4.77 -4.29
N VAL A 125 5.14 -4.99 -5.52
CA VAL A 125 3.89 -4.46 -6.08
C VAL A 125 3.12 -5.63 -6.65
N HIS A 126 1.99 -5.91 -6.04
CA HIS A 126 0.93 -6.78 -6.53
C HIS A 126 -0.40 -6.09 -6.18
N HIS A 127 -0.78 -5.15 -7.05
CA HIS A 127 -1.86 -4.20 -6.82
C HIS A 127 -2.60 -3.93 -8.13
N PHE A 128 -3.93 -3.78 -8.08
CA PHE A 128 -4.76 -3.60 -9.28
C PHE A 128 -4.44 -2.31 -10.07
N LEU A 129 -3.90 -1.29 -9.39
CA LEU A 129 -3.43 -0.04 -10.02
C LEU A 129 -2.08 -0.17 -10.75
N ALA A 130 -1.39 -1.30 -10.62
CA ALA A 130 -0.13 -1.52 -11.32
C ALA A 130 -0.39 -2.15 -12.69
N PRO A 131 0.27 -1.68 -13.77
CA PRO A 131 0.15 -2.31 -15.09
C PRO A 131 0.54 -3.80 -15.09
N LYS A 132 1.45 -4.17 -14.20
CA LYS A 132 1.90 -5.53 -13.93
C LYS A 132 2.50 -5.58 -12.53
N ALA A 133 2.57 -6.80 -11.98
CA ALA A 133 3.29 -7.03 -10.74
C ALA A 133 4.78 -6.66 -10.91
N ALA A 134 5.40 -6.14 -9.86
CA ALA A 134 6.79 -5.66 -9.89
C ALA A 134 7.49 -5.85 -8.55
N TYR A 135 8.81 -5.90 -8.58
CA TYR A 135 9.63 -6.07 -7.38
C TYR A 135 11.00 -5.43 -7.53
N TYR A 136 11.61 -5.11 -6.40
CA TYR A 136 13.01 -4.71 -6.29
C TYR A 136 13.49 -4.94 -4.84
N PRO A 137 14.72 -5.44 -4.59
CA PRO A 137 15.73 -5.87 -5.54
C PRO A 137 15.45 -7.28 -6.06
N ARG A 138 16.35 -7.81 -6.91
CA ARG A 138 16.17 -9.12 -7.57
C ARG A 138 15.91 -10.29 -6.60
N SER A 139 16.40 -10.19 -5.36
CA SER A 139 16.19 -11.20 -4.32
C SER A 139 14.72 -11.43 -3.96
N LEU A 140 13.82 -10.49 -4.30
CA LEU A 140 12.40 -10.62 -4.03
C LEU A 140 11.61 -11.39 -5.10
N SER A 141 12.26 -11.86 -6.18
CA SER A 141 11.59 -12.52 -7.30
C SER A 141 10.77 -13.74 -6.90
N LYS A 142 11.19 -14.46 -5.84
CA LYS A 142 10.48 -15.64 -5.35
C LYS A 142 9.12 -15.29 -4.72
N TYR A 143 9.01 -14.10 -4.13
CA TYR A 143 7.78 -13.64 -3.49
C TYR A 143 6.77 -13.16 -4.50
N LEU A 144 7.23 -12.58 -5.62
CA LEU A 144 6.33 -12.18 -6.70
C LEU A 144 5.60 -13.38 -7.29
N ARG A 145 6.29 -14.51 -7.49
CA ARG A 145 5.68 -15.73 -8.04
C ARG A 145 4.51 -16.23 -7.20
N ALA A 146 4.64 -16.24 -5.88
CA ALA A 146 3.56 -16.62 -4.98
C ALA A 146 2.37 -15.64 -5.05
N LEU A 147 2.63 -14.35 -5.31
CA LEU A 147 1.58 -13.35 -5.47
C LEU A 147 0.92 -13.41 -6.85
N GLU A 148 1.64 -13.74 -7.91
CA GLU A 148 1.11 -13.85 -9.28
C GLU A 148 0.07 -14.98 -9.44
N GLU A 149 0.05 -15.97 -8.54
CA GLU A 149 -1.02 -16.98 -8.48
C GLU A 149 -2.37 -16.40 -8.05
N ILE A 150 -2.37 -15.19 -7.46
CA ILE A 150 -3.59 -14.48 -7.06
C ILE A 150 -3.97 -13.53 -8.20
N PRO A 151 -5.18 -13.64 -8.78
CA PRO A 151 -5.65 -12.68 -9.77
C PRO A 151 -5.62 -11.24 -9.23
N LEU A 152 -5.19 -10.26 -10.04
CA LEU A 152 -5.27 -8.84 -9.64
C LEU A 152 -6.70 -8.29 -9.67
N ILE A 153 -7.59 -8.96 -10.40
CA ILE A 153 -8.98 -8.58 -10.57
C ILE A 153 -9.83 -9.46 -9.67
N THR A 154 -10.59 -8.80 -8.80
CA THR A 154 -11.55 -9.48 -7.93
C THR A 154 -12.75 -9.98 -8.74
N PRO A 155 -13.20 -11.22 -8.51
CA PRO A 155 -14.45 -11.73 -9.07
C PRO A 155 -15.65 -10.83 -8.75
N GLN A 156 -16.62 -10.73 -9.67
CA GLN A 156 -17.87 -9.98 -9.40
C GLN A 156 -18.82 -10.74 -8.47
N ASP A 157 -18.74 -12.07 -8.46
CA ASP A 157 -19.53 -12.91 -7.57
C ASP A 157 -19.08 -12.71 -6.11
N PRO A 158 -19.98 -12.38 -5.17
CA PRO A 158 -19.61 -12.05 -3.79
C PRO A 158 -18.89 -13.17 -3.03
N ASP A 159 -19.32 -14.43 -3.21
CA ASP A 159 -18.70 -15.56 -2.50
C ASP A 159 -17.30 -15.83 -3.04
N MET A 160 -17.11 -15.73 -4.35
CA MET A 160 -15.80 -15.85 -5.00
C MET A 160 -14.91 -14.66 -4.66
N ALA A 161 -15.45 -13.44 -4.58
CA ALA A 161 -14.72 -12.25 -4.12
C ALA A 161 -14.23 -12.42 -2.68
N PHE A 162 -15.10 -12.90 -1.78
CA PHE A 162 -14.74 -13.17 -0.40
C PHE A 162 -13.61 -14.21 -0.29
N LYS A 163 -13.75 -15.36 -0.98
CA LYS A 163 -12.70 -16.40 -1.03
C LYS A 163 -11.39 -15.86 -1.61
N HIS A 164 -11.48 -15.04 -2.65
CA HIS A 164 -10.34 -14.37 -3.26
C HIS A 164 -9.58 -13.50 -2.25
N TYR A 165 -10.29 -12.68 -1.48
CA TYR A 165 -9.67 -11.82 -0.45
C TYR A 165 -9.08 -12.60 0.71
N VAL A 166 -9.76 -13.65 1.17
CA VAL A 166 -9.23 -14.53 2.23
C VAL A 166 -7.89 -15.13 1.79
N LEU A 167 -7.83 -15.69 0.57
CA LEU A 167 -6.60 -16.23 0.00
C LEU A 167 -5.52 -15.15 -0.10
N LYS A 168 -5.86 -13.98 -0.64
CA LYS A 168 -4.93 -12.86 -0.80
C LYS A 168 -4.32 -12.41 0.53
N VAL A 169 -5.16 -12.22 1.57
CA VAL A 169 -4.70 -11.84 2.91
C VAL A 169 -3.84 -12.94 3.55
N GLN A 170 -4.17 -14.21 3.37
CA GLN A 170 -3.37 -15.32 3.88
C GLN A 170 -1.97 -15.36 3.26
N VAL A 171 -1.87 -15.22 1.94
CA VAL A 171 -0.58 -15.20 1.23
C VAL A 171 0.23 -13.96 1.62
N ILE A 172 -0.40 -12.77 1.68
CA ILE A 172 0.29 -11.55 2.11
C ILE A 172 0.77 -11.66 3.56
N LYS A 173 -0.02 -12.27 4.46
CA LYS A 173 0.40 -12.51 5.84
C LYS A 173 1.67 -13.36 5.90
N GLY A 174 1.71 -14.49 5.19
CA GLY A 174 2.89 -15.35 5.14
C GLY A 174 4.11 -14.63 4.56
N LEU A 175 3.90 -13.84 3.51
CA LEU A 175 4.92 -12.99 2.91
C LEU A 175 5.49 -11.97 3.93
N VAL A 176 4.62 -11.28 4.65
CA VAL A 176 5.01 -10.29 5.67
C VAL A 176 5.84 -10.95 6.76
N GLU A 177 5.39 -12.09 7.28
CA GLU A 177 6.10 -12.86 8.30
C GLU A 177 7.51 -13.25 7.82
N GLU A 178 7.63 -13.75 6.59
CA GLU A 178 8.93 -14.15 6.03
C GLU A 178 9.86 -12.95 5.78
N LEU A 179 9.34 -11.85 5.22
CA LEU A 179 10.14 -10.66 4.95
C LEU A 179 10.63 -10.00 6.23
N MET A 180 9.77 -9.89 7.24
CA MET A 180 10.13 -9.31 8.54
C MET A 180 11.18 -10.15 9.27
N ALA A 181 11.13 -11.48 9.14
CA ALA A 181 12.11 -12.39 9.72
C ALA A 181 13.45 -12.36 8.97
N ARG A 182 13.43 -12.26 7.64
CA ARG A 182 14.65 -12.35 6.82
C ARG A 182 15.43 -11.04 6.72
N LEU A 183 14.74 -9.91 6.71
CA LEU A 183 15.33 -8.59 6.45
C LEU A 183 15.44 -7.75 7.74
N GLU A 184 16.15 -8.25 8.75
CA GLU A 184 16.09 -7.69 10.10
C GLU A 184 16.58 -6.24 10.25
N ASP A 185 17.26 -5.67 9.25
CA ASP A 185 17.78 -4.31 9.30
C ASP A 185 16.74 -3.22 8.93
N TRP A 186 15.51 -3.61 8.55
CA TRP A 186 14.47 -2.66 8.17
C TRP A 186 14.13 -1.67 9.29
N ARG A 187 13.85 -0.43 8.87
CA ARG A 187 13.50 0.70 9.74
C ARG A 187 12.06 1.15 9.53
N LEU A 188 11.57 1.01 8.30
CA LEU A 188 10.18 1.14 7.91
C LEU A 188 9.70 -0.17 7.27
N PHE A 189 8.55 -0.65 7.72
CA PHE A 189 7.76 -1.67 7.04
C PHE A 189 6.43 -1.05 6.61
N TRP A 190 6.19 -0.94 5.31
CA TRP A 190 4.97 -0.37 4.75
C TRP A 190 4.18 -1.46 4.04
N LEU A 191 2.91 -1.62 4.40
CA LEU A 191 1.97 -2.51 3.73
C LEU A 191 0.68 -1.76 3.46
N MET A 192 0.29 -1.67 2.19
CA MET A 192 -1.05 -1.22 1.81
C MET A 192 -1.86 -2.39 1.25
N LEU A 193 -3.03 -2.59 1.83
CA LEU A 193 -4.03 -3.56 1.39
C LEU A 193 -5.22 -2.81 0.79
N GLU A 194 -5.64 -3.23 -0.39
CA GLU A 194 -6.84 -2.73 -1.11
C GLU A 194 -8.17 -3.16 -0.47
N VAL A 195 -8.15 -3.79 0.70
CA VAL A 195 -9.35 -4.21 1.45
C VAL A 195 -9.62 -3.27 2.62
N PRO A 196 -10.90 -2.96 2.93
CA PRO A 196 -12.12 -3.55 2.38
C PRO A 196 -12.79 -2.79 1.22
N ASP A 197 -12.13 -1.87 0.50
CA ASP A 197 -12.77 -0.99 -0.52
C ASP A 197 -13.59 -1.71 -1.61
N HIS A 198 -13.38 -3.01 -1.78
CA HIS A 198 -14.01 -3.86 -2.79
C HIS A 198 -14.85 -5.01 -2.21
N LEU A 199 -15.18 -4.96 -0.91
CA LEU A 199 -16.02 -5.92 -0.18
C LEU A 199 -17.44 -5.40 0.07
#